data_AF-R7SGL9-F1
#
_entry.id   AF-R7SGL9-F1
#
_cell.length_a   1.000
_cell.length_b   1.000
_cell.length_c   1.000
_cell.angle_alpha   90.00
_cell.angle_beta   90.00
_cell.angle_gamma   90.00
#
_symmetry.space_group_name_H-M   'P 1'
#
loop_
_entity.id
_entity.type
_entity.pdbx_description
1 polymer ?
#
loop_
_entity_poly.entity_id
_entity_poly.type
_entity_poly.pdbx_seq_one_letter_code
_entity_poly.pdbx_strand_id
1 'polypeptide(L)'
;MQNILTLPQDILSLIWSELSLADILRVSQTCCTLSSAILNDKQLWICMYEQIVVANDLCIPNYLGNLEHVHVRDIQSWVKHAVLLDRNYRTPYKKLHARRIANREKLGITWLRLVHGRWALVASADVHTCEFSVWEIPPEGEIRQVARVFLDAPVMDGMVDESCEQIRCAITIGASRS
;
A
#
# COMPACT_ATOMS: atom_id res chain seq x y z
N MET A 1 -13.90 -14.53 -41.17
CA MET A 1 -14.46 -14.39 -39.81
C MET A 1 -13.80 -13.17 -39.16
N GLN A 2 -14.59 -12.15 -38.82
CA GLN A 2 -14.09 -11.01 -38.05
C GLN A 2 -13.96 -11.43 -36.59
N ASN A 3 -12.76 -11.26 -36.04
CA ASN A 3 -12.46 -11.52 -34.64
C ASN A 3 -12.31 -10.16 -33.97
N ILE A 4 -12.85 -9.96 -32.76
CA ILE A 4 -12.69 -8.70 -32.03
C ILE A 4 -11.21 -8.31 -31.90
N LEU A 5 -10.31 -9.30 -31.83
CA LEU A 5 -8.86 -9.13 -31.80
C LEU A 5 -8.24 -8.52 -33.07
N THR A 6 -9.00 -8.37 -34.16
CA THR A 6 -8.51 -7.65 -35.36
C THR A 6 -8.69 -6.14 -35.25
N LEU A 7 -9.37 -5.66 -34.21
CA LEU A 7 -9.52 -4.23 -33.96
C LEU A 7 -8.19 -3.63 -33.46
N PRO A 8 -7.92 -2.36 -33.77
CA PRO A 8 -6.86 -1.58 -33.14
C PRO A 8 -6.92 -1.62 -31.61
N GLN A 9 -5.74 -1.64 -30.96
CA GLN A 9 -5.64 -1.79 -29.51
C GLN A 9 -6.36 -0.67 -28.75
N ASP A 10 -6.29 0.56 -29.23
CA ASP A 10 -7.00 1.72 -28.68
C ASP A 10 -8.52 1.55 -28.68
N ILE A 11 -9.08 0.99 -29.76
CA ILE A 11 -10.52 0.65 -29.81
C ILE A 11 -10.83 -0.48 -28.83
N LEU A 12 -9.96 -1.48 -28.73
CA LEU A 12 -10.11 -2.55 -27.75
C LEU A 12 -10.09 -2.01 -26.32
N SER A 13 -9.17 -1.11 -25.98
CA SER A 13 -9.10 -0.46 -24.66
C SER A 13 -10.41 0.24 -24.30
N LEU A 14 -11.01 0.96 -25.26
CA LEU A 14 -12.30 1.63 -25.08
C LEU A 14 -13.45 0.64 -24.86
N ILE A 15 -13.49 -0.46 -25.63
CA ILE A 15 -14.50 -1.50 -25.44
C ILE A 15 -14.36 -2.13 -24.05
N TRP A 16 -13.12 -2.40 -23.63
CA TRP A 16 -12.84 -3.00 -22.33
C TRP A 16 -13.12 -2.04 -21.18
N SER A 17 -12.97 -0.72 -21.36
CA SER A 17 -13.27 0.26 -20.31
C SER A 17 -14.76 0.37 -19.97
N GLU A 18 -15.65 -0.10 -20.85
CA GLU A 18 -17.09 -0.19 -20.58
C GLU A 18 -17.48 -1.41 -19.74
N LEU A 19 -16.55 -2.34 -19.50
CA LEU A 19 -16.81 -3.57 -18.75
C LEU A 19 -16.49 -3.40 -17.26
N SER A 20 -17.20 -4.16 -16.42
CA SER A 20 -16.83 -4.27 -15.02
C SER A 20 -15.48 -4.98 -14.85
N LEU A 21 -14.75 -4.70 -13.77
CA LEU A 21 -13.52 -5.42 -13.44
C LEU A 21 -13.71 -6.94 -13.41
N ALA A 22 -14.86 -7.41 -12.92
CA ALA A 22 -15.17 -8.84 -12.88
C ALA A 22 -15.27 -9.43 -14.30
N ASP A 23 -15.88 -8.70 -15.23
CA ASP A 23 -16.03 -9.15 -16.61
C ASP A 23 -14.72 -9.06 -17.38
N ILE A 24 -13.91 -8.02 -17.18
CA ILE A 24 -12.56 -7.92 -17.74
C ILE A 24 -11.71 -9.11 -17.31
N LEU A 25 -11.73 -9.46 -16.02
CA LEU A 25 -11.00 -10.61 -15.51
C LEU A 25 -11.51 -11.93 -16.11
N ARG A 26 -12.83 -12.09 -16.29
CA ARG A 26 -13.40 -13.27 -16.97
C ARG A 26 -12.97 -13.35 -18.44
N VAL A 27 -13.04 -12.23 -19.19
CA VAL A 27 -12.63 -12.18 -20.59
C VAL A 27 -11.15 -12.52 -20.72
N SER A 28 -10.30 -12.01 -19.82
CA SER A 28 -8.87 -12.30 -19.79
C SER A 28 -8.52 -13.78 -19.55
N GLN A 29 -9.48 -14.58 -19.09
CA GLN A 29 -9.32 -16.02 -18.84
C GLN A 29 -9.77 -16.89 -20.03
N THR A 30 -10.36 -16.30 -21.08
CA THR A 30 -10.91 -17.08 -22.20
C THR A 30 -9.85 -17.59 -23.17
N CYS A 31 -8.84 -16.77 -23.51
CA CYS A 31 -7.71 -17.18 -24.33
C CYS A 31 -6.45 -16.35 -24.03
N CYS A 32 -5.28 -16.88 -24.38
CA CYS A 32 -3.99 -16.22 -24.13
C CYS A 32 -3.85 -14.87 -24.85
N THR A 33 -4.43 -14.72 -26.03
CA THR A 33 -4.38 -13.48 -26.81
C THR A 33 -5.19 -12.37 -26.14
N LEU A 34 -6.42 -12.67 -25.71
CA LEU A 34 -7.25 -11.71 -24.95
C LEU A 34 -6.61 -11.41 -23.59
N SER A 35 -6.07 -12.43 -22.92
CA SER A 35 -5.31 -12.26 -21.69
C SER A 35 -4.17 -11.27 -21.87
N SER A 36 -3.33 -11.46 -22.90
CA SER A 36 -2.22 -10.56 -23.19
C SER A 36 -2.69 -9.14 -23.55
N ALA A 37 -3.73 -9.02 -24.38
CA ALA A 37 -4.27 -7.74 -24.81
C ALA A 37 -4.86 -6.93 -23.66
N ILE A 38 -5.47 -7.57 -22.66
CA ILE A 38 -6.07 -6.91 -21.49
C ILE A 38 -5.02 -6.68 -20.40
N LEU A 39 -4.22 -7.69 -20.06
CA LEU A 39 -3.29 -7.63 -18.93
C LEU A 39 -2.05 -6.77 -19.22
N ASN A 40 -1.72 -6.50 -20.48
CA ASN A 40 -0.60 -5.62 -20.82
C ASN A 40 -1.02 -4.19 -21.19
N ASP A 41 -2.32 -3.91 -21.20
CA ASP A 41 -2.84 -2.58 -21.55
C ASP A 41 -2.77 -1.60 -20.37
N LYS A 42 -1.71 -0.80 -20.34
CA LYS A 42 -1.51 0.17 -19.25
C LYS A 42 -2.63 1.21 -19.16
N GLN A 43 -3.16 1.68 -20.30
CA GLN A 43 -4.18 2.72 -20.32
C GLN A 43 -5.51 2.19 -19.78
N LEU A 44 -5.89 0.97 -20.16
CA LEU A 44 -7.04 0.29 -19.58
C LEU A 44 -6.94 0.20 -18.05
N TRP A 45 -5.79 -0.21 -17.52
CA TRP A 45 -5.62 -0.35 -16.07
C TRP A 45 -5.55 0.98 -15.31
N ILE A 46 -5.06 2.06 -15.94
CA ILE A 46 -5.16 3.42 -15.40
C ILE A 46 -6.64 3.85 -15.33
N CYS A 47 -7.39 3.65 -16.41
CA CYS A 47 -8.81 3.97 -16.45
C CYS A 47 -9.60 3.18 -15.38
N MET A 48 -9.32 1.88 -15.25
CA MET A 48 -9.90 1.04 -14.18
C MET A 48 -9.54 1.54 -12.78
N TYR A 49 -8.29 1.99 -12.58
CA TYR A 49 -7.88 2.56 -11.31
C TYR A 49 -8.66 3.83 -10.98
N GLU A 50 -8.82 4.76 -11.94
CA GLU A 50 -9.58 5.99 -11.73
C GLU A 50 -11.07 5.71 -11.46
N GLN A 51 -11.70 4.85 -12.27
CA GLN A 51 -13.13 4.55 -12.17
C GLN A 51 -13.49 3.71 -10.94
N ILE A 52 -12.60 2.84 -10.48
CA ILE A 52 -12.91 1.88 -9.40
C ILE A 52 -12.30 2.33 -8.08
N VAL A 53 -11.02 2.71 -8.09
CA VAL A 53 -10.30 3.05 -6.86
C VAL A 53 -10.57 4.49 -6.47
N VAL A 54 -10.28 5.44 -7.36
CA VAL A 54 -10.40 6.87 -7.04
C VAL A 54 -11.86 7.28 -6.89
N ALA A 55 -12.72 6.92 -7.85
CA ALA A 55 -14.13 7.33 -7.82
C ALA A 55 -14.94 6.75 -6.65
N ASN A 56 -14.52 5.61 -6.09
CA ASN A 56 -15.16 4.99 -4.91
C ASN A 56 -14.40 5.25 -3.60
N ASP A 57 -13.37 6.10 -3.63
CA ASP A 57 -12.52 6.42 -2.48
C ASP A 57 -11.97 5.17 -1.77
N LEU A 58 -11.51 4.18 -2.56
CA LEU A 58 -10.98 2.93 -2.01
C LEU A 58 -9.59 3.17 -1.40
N CYS A 59 -9.36 2.58 -0.22
CA CYS A 59 -8.07 2.67 0.46
C CYS A 59 -6.94 2.09 -0.38
N ILE A 60 -5.99 2.96 -0.72
CA ILE A 60 -4.71 2.62 -1.35
C ILE A 60 -3.56 3.12 -0.47
N PRO A 61 -2.42 2.43 -0.46
CA PRO A 61 -1.26 2.94 0.26
C PRO A 61 -0.76 4.27 -0.30
N ASN A 62 -0.39 5.21 0.57
CA ASN A 62 0.07 6.55 0.16
C ASN A 62 1.46 6.57 -0.48
N TYR A 63 2.21 5.47 -0.40
CA TYR A 63 3.56 5.34 -0.95
C TYR A 63 3.58 4.86 -2.41
N LEU A 64 2.41 4.70 -3.03
CA LEU A 64 2.32 4.27 -4.42
C LEU A 64 2.79 5.40 -5.33
N GLY A 65 3.73 5.10 -6.25
CA GLY A 65 4.30 6.07 -7.17
C GLY A 65 3.30 6.60 -8.21
N ASN A 66 3.71 7.62 -8.95
CA ASN A 66 2.90 8.19 -10.05
C ASN A 66 2.61 7.11 -11.12
N LEU A 67 1.33 6.93 -11.46
CA LEU A 67 0.82 5.97 -12.45
C LEU A 67 1.58 6.01 -13.79
N GLU A 68 2.07 7.18 -14.21
CA GLU A 68 2.83 7.36 -15.45
C GLU A 68 4.14 6.55 -15.47
N HIS A 69 4.79 6.41 -14.31
CA HIS A 69 6.11 5.77 -14.19
C HIS A 69 6.03 4.31 -13.73
N VAL A 70 4.86 3.86 -13.31
CA VAL A 70 4.64 2.55 -12.71
C VAL A 70 4.36 1.49 -13.79
N HIS A 71 4.79 0.25 -13.56
CA HIS A 71 4.55 -0.85 -14.49
C HIS A 71 3.08 -1.30 -14.45
N VAL A 72 2.52 -1.74 -15.57
CA VAL A 72 1.09 -2.13 -15.69
C VAL A 72 0.67 -3.22 -14.69
N ARG A 73 1.60 -4.12 -14.34
CA ARG A 73 1.37 -5.19 -13.34
C ARG A 73 1.19 -4.66 -11.91
N ASP A 74 1.85 -3.55 -11.58
CA ASP A 74 1.72 -2.94 -10.26
C ASP A 74 0.36 -2.25 -10.16
N ILE A 75 -0.03 -1.49 -11.19
CA ILE A 75 -1.37 -0.85 -11.28
C ILE A 75 -2.47 -1.91 -11.16
N GLN A 76 -2.35 -3.02 -11.88
CA GLN A 76 -3.25 -4.18 -11.74
C GLN A 76 -3.35 -4.68 -10.30
N SER A 77 -2.20 -4.82 -9.66
CA SER A 77 -2.13 -5.30 -8.28
C SER A 77 -2.80 -4.31 -7.35
N TRP A 78 -2.59 -3.00 -7.54
CA TRP A 78 -3.22 -1.95 -6.74
C TRP A 78 -4.75 -1.98 -6.85
N VAL A 79 -5.28 -2.05 -8.08
CA VAL A 79 -6.74 -2.14 -8.30
C VAL A 79 -7.31 -3.39 -7.64
N LYS A 80 -6.69 -4.56 -7.86
CA LYS A 80 -7.12 -5.83 -7.26
C LYS A 80 -7.08 -5.76 -5.73
N HIS A 81 -5.99 -5.24 -5.16
CA HIS A 81 -5.84 -5.13 -3.72
C HIS A 81 -6.84 -4.16 -3.10
N ALA A 82 -7.07 -3.00 -3.69
CA ALA A 82 -8.05 -2.03 -3.20
C ALA A 82 -9.47 -2.62 -3.15
N VAL A 83 -9.90 -3.27 -4.24
CA VAL A 83 -11.21 -3.92 -4.32
C VAL A 83 -11.33 -5.09 -3.33
N LEU A 84 -10.29 -5.92 -3.21
CA LEU A 84 -10.29 -7.01 -2.24
C LEU A 84 -10.32 -6.50 -0.80
N LEU A 85 -9.59 -5.43 -0.50
CA LEU A 85 -9.53 -4.83 0.82
C LEU A 85 -10.88 -4.24 1.22
N ASP A 86 -11.49 -3.45 0.34
CA ASP A 86 -12.84 -2.88 0.55
C ASP A 86 -13.87 -3.99 0.76
N ARG A 87 -13.88 -5.00 -0.12
CA ARG A 87 -14.76 -6.17 0.05
C ARG A 87 -14.55 -6.85 1.40
N ASN A 88 -13.30 -7.00 1.83
CA ASN A 88 -12.99 -7.65 3.10
C ASN A 88 -13.51 -6.84 4.29
N TYR A 89 -13.35 -5.53 4.29
CA TYR A 89 -13.87 -4.65 5.34
C TYR A 89 -15.40 -4.58 5.36
N ARG A 90 -16.06 -4.64 4.18
CA ARG A 90 -17.52 -4.64 4.08
C ARG A 90 -18.16 -5.99 4.41
N THR A 91 -17.40 -7.08 4.35
CA THR A 91 -17.93 -8.43 4.60
C THR A 91 -18.30 -8.57 6.08
N PRO A 92 -19.59 -8.73 6.43
CA PRO A 92 -20.00 -8.92 7.81
C PRO A 92 -19.34 -10.17 8.40
N TYR A 93 -18.96 -10.10 9.67
CA TYR A 93 -18.35 -11.22 10.41
C TYR A 93 -17.00 -11.72 9.89
N LYS A 94 -16.36 -11.00 8.95
CA LYS A 94 -14.98 -11.31 8.59
C LYS A 94 -14.06 -11.02 9.77
N LYS A 95 -13.39 -12.05 10.28
CA LYS A 95 -12.45 -11.91 11.40
C LYS A 95 -11.22 -11.13 10.93
N LEU A 96 -11.02 -9.94 11.51
CA LEU A 96 -9.77 -9.22 11.38
C LEU A 96 -8.75 -9.77 12.37
N HIS A 97 -7.53 -10.02 11.91
CA HIS A 97 -6.45 -10.49 12.75
C HIS A 97 -5.64 -9.30 13.24
N ALA A 98 -5.84 -8.91 14.50
CA ALA A 98 -4.99 -7.95 15.17
C ALA A 98 -3.84 -8.70 15.88
N ARG A 99 -2.59 -8.34 15.54
CA ARG A 99 -1.42 -8.84 16.27
C ARG A 99 -1.04 -7.79 17.32
N ARG A 100 -1.02 -8.18 18.59
CA ARG A 100 -0.56 -7.31 19.67
C ARG A 100 0.95 -7.46 19.81
N ILE A 101 1.67 -6.35 19.67
CA ILE A 101 3.11 -6.30 19.91
C ILE A 101 3.29 -5.73 21.32
N ALA A 102 3.98 -6.47 22.19
CA ALA A 102 4.30 -5.97 23.51
C ALA A 102 5.53 -5.07 23.43
N ASN A 103 5.40 -3.82 23.85
CA ASN A 103 6.56 -2.99 24.17
C ASN A 103 7.16 -3.53 25.48
N ARG A 104 8.39 -4.08 25.41
CA ARG A 104 9.04 -4.77 26.54
C ARG A 104 9.21 -3.85 27.76
N GLU A 105 9.44 -2.57 27.51
CA GLU A 105 9.74 -1.57 28.54
C GLU A 105 8.50 -0.80 29.00
N LYS A 106 7.29 -1.13 28.48
CA LYS A 106 6.03 -0.42 28.76
C LYS A 106 6.08 1.10 28.49
N LEU A 107 7.03 1.55 27.66
CA LEU A 107 7.14 2.95 27.26
C LEU A 107 5.89 3.38 26.49
N GLY A 108 5.45 4.62 26.72
CA GLY A 108 4.36 5.22 25.98
C GLY A 108 4.78 5.53 24.55
N ILE A 109 4.00 5.14 23.55
CA ILE A 109 4.28 5.49 22.16
C ILE A 109 3.97 6.97 21.97
N THR A 110 4.97 7.77 21.60
CA THR A 110 4.81 9.21 21.36
C THR A 110 4.64 9.54 19.88
N TRP A 111 5.18 8.69 19.00
CA TRP A 111 5.04 8.84 17.55
C TRP A 111 5.14 7.48 16.86
N LEU A 112 4.37 7.28 15.79
CA LEU A 112 4.37 6.05 15.00
C LEU A 112 4.14 6.35 13.53
N ARG A 113 4.91 5.70 12.65
CA ARG A 113 4.72 5.76 11.19
C ARG A 113 4.90 4.40 10.55
N LEU A 114 3.95 4.02 9.70
CA LEU A 114 4.05 2.84 8.84
C LEU A 114 4.66 3.23 7.49
N VAL A 115 5.62 2.45 7.01
CA VAL A 115 6.36 2.66 5.78
C VAL A 115 6.29 1.40 4.92
N HIS A 116 5.88 1.55 3.66
CA HIS A 116 5.68 0.46 2.69
C HIS A 116 4.83 -0.73 3.16
N GLY A 117 3.99 -0.54 4.19
CA GLY A 117 3.20 -1.62 4.80
C GLY A 117 4.00 -2.73 5.47
N ARG A 118 5.34 -2.62 5.50
CA ARG A 118 6.28 -3.63 6.01
C ARG A 118 7.11 -3.11 7.18
N TRP A 119 7.36 -1.81 7.26
CA TRP A 119 8.20 -1.24 8.30
C TRP A 119 7.37 -0.34 9.19
N ALA A 120 7.56 -0.42 10.49
CA ALA A 120 7.00 0.53 11.45
C ALA A 120 8.13 1.24 12.18
N LEU A 121 8.14 2.57 12.06
CA LEU A 121 8.99 3.46 12.84
C LEU A 121 8.21 3.86 14.09
N VAL A 122 8.77 3.60 15.26
CA VAL A 122 8.09 3.81 16.54
C VAL A 122 8.99 4.58 17.47
N ALA A 123 8.55 5.77 17.88
CA ALA A 123 9.13 6.49 18.99
C ALA A 123 8.32 6.22 20.25
N SER A 124 9.01 5.91 21.33
CA SER A 124 8.40 5.70 22.64
C SER A 124 9.21 6.35 23.74
N ALA A 125 8.54 6.83 24.78
CA ALA A 125 9.19 7.50 25.89
C ALA A 125 8.48 7.22 27.22
N ASP A 126 9.24 7.34 28.30
CA ASP A 126 8.74 7.54 29.65
C ASP A 126 9.51 8.69 30.33
N VAL A 127 9.47 8.77 31.67
CA VAL A 127 10.18 9.80 32.44
C VAL A 127 11.70 9.60 32.52
N HIS A 128 12.22 8.46 32.06
CA HIS A 128 13.61 8.05 32.19
C HIS A 128 14.28 7.80 30.84
N THR A 129 13.55 7.24 29.88
CA THR A 129 14.10 6.80 28.59
C THR A 129 13.23 7.28 27.44
N CYS A 130 13.90 7.67 26.35
CA CYS A 130 13.28 7.93 25.07
C CYS A 130 13.97 7.03 24.04
N GLU A 131 13.19 6.29 23.26
CA GLU A 131 13.66 5.32 22.26
C GLU A 131 13.01 5.62 20.92
N PHE A 132 13.80 5.48 19.85
CA PHE A 132 13.31 5.36 18.49
C PHE A 132 13.69 3.98 17.95
N SER A 133 12.70 3.22 17.50
CA SER A 133 12.85 1.84 17.10
C SER A 133 12.25 1.58 15.71
N VAL A 134 12.84 0.63 15.00
CA VAL A 134 12.38 0.18 13.68
C VAL A 134 11.93 -1.26 13.80
N TRP A 135 10.72 -1.53 13.32
CA TRP A 135 10.07 -2.83 13.36
C TRP A 135 9.78 -3.32 11.96
N GLU A 136 10.04 -4.61 11.72
CA GLU A 136 9.64 -5.31 10.51
C GLU A 136 8.35 -6.09 10.76
N ILE A 137 7.36 -5.85 9.89
CA ILE A 137 6.07 -6.51 9.84
C ILE A 137 6.06 -7.44 8.62
N PRO A 138 6.45 -8.72 8.81
CA PRO A 138 6.40 -9.66 7.70
C PRO A 138 4.94 -10.02 7.38
N PRO A 139 4.64 -10.40 6.11
CA PRO A 139 3.30 -10.83 5.72
C PRO A 139 2.82 -11.99 6.59
N GLU A 140 3.73 -12.93 6.88
CA GLU A 140 3.52 -14.07 7.76
C GLU A 140 4.62 -14.13 8.83
N GLY A 141 4.28 -14.64 10.02
CA GLY A 141 5.22 -14.78 11.13
C GLY A 141 5.22 -13.62 12.13
N GLU A 142 6.28 -13.56 12.93
CA GLU A 142 6.39 -12.64 14.06
C GLU A 142 6.94 -11.27 13.66
N ILE A 143 6.33 -10.23 14.22
CA ILE A 143 6.80 -8.86 14.08
C ILE A 143 8.03 -8.69 14.96
N ARG A 144 9.12 -8.18 14.38
CA ARG A 144 10.41 -8.09 15.07
C ARG A 144 11.00 -6.69 15.02
N GLN A 145 11.63 -6.29 16.11
CA GLN A 145 12.41 -5.08 16.17
C GLN A 145 13.77 -5.32 15.50
N VAL A 146 14.08 -4.54 14.48
CA VAL A 146 15.33 -4.68 13.70
C VAL A 146 16.40 -3.69 14.13
N ALA A 147 16.00 -2.54 14.66
CA ALA A 147 16.93 -1.51 15.14
C ALA A 147 16.32 -0.68 16.27
N ARG A 148 17.19 -0.07 17.08
CA ARG A 148 16.84 0.96 18.05
C ARG A 148 17.97 1.93 18.30
N VAL A 149 17.59 3.14 18.70
CA VAL A 149 18.46 4.18 19.20
C VAL A 149 17.77 4.90 20.35
N PHE A 150 18.54 5.32 21.35
CA PHE A 150 18.04 6.16 22.44
C PHE A 150 18.17 7.63 22.08
N LEU A 151 17.20 8.41 22.51
CA LEU A 151 17.13 9.85 22.27
C LEU A 151 17.19 10.59 23.60
N ASP A 152 17.65 11.84 23.55
CA ASP A 152 17.75 12.68 24.75
C ASP A 152 16.38 13.21 25.21
N ALA A 153 15.38 13.18 24.34
CA ALA A 153 14.03 13.65 24.63
C ALA A 153 12.97 12.96 23.76
N PRO A 154 11.67 13.03 24.16
CA PRO A 154 10.59 12.40 23.42
C PRO A 154 10.43 12.98 22.01
N VAL A 155 10.13 12.13 21.04
CA VAL A 155 9.75 12.58 19.68
C VAL A 155 8.35 13.16 19.75
N MET A 156 8.24 14.41 19.32
CA MET A 156 6.99 15.20 19.28
C MET A 156 6.34 15.15 17.91
N ASP A 157 7.15 15.10 16.86
CA ASP A 157 6.69 15.01 15.47
C ASP A 157 7.78 14.39 14.58
N GLY A 158 7.42 13.95 13.39
CA GLY A 158 8.37 13.38 12.44
C GLY A 158 7.83 13.33 11.01
N MET A 159 8.74 13.56 10.07
CA MET A 159 8.52 13.41 8.65
C MET A 159 9.32 12.23 8.11
N VAL A 160 8.72 11.48 7.20
CA VAL A 160 9.38 10.37 6.52
C VAL A 160 9.38 10.65 5.02
N ASP A 161 10.56 10.59 4.43
CA ASP A 161 10.80 10.62 3.00
C ASP A 161 11.21 9.21 2.53
N GLU A 162 10.49 8.70 1.56
CA GLU A 162 10.58 7.30 1.11
C GLU A 162 11.14 7.28 -0.32
N SER A 163 12.24 6.56 -0.54
CA SER A 163 12.76 6.27 -1.88
C SER A 163 12.90 4.77 -2.09
N CYS A 164 13.10 4.34 -3.34
CA CYS A 164 13.29 2.94 -3.68
C CYS A 164 14.49 2.28 -2.97
N GLU A 165 15.46 3.06 -2.50
CA GLU A 165 16.71 2.55 -1.91
C GLU A 165 16.84 2.83 -0.41
N GLN A 166 16.15 3.85 0.10
CA GLN A 166 16.29 4.24 1.51
C GLN A 166 15.04 4.93 2.05
N ILE A 167 14.85 4.80 3.37
CA ILE A 167 13.86 5.52 4.13
C ILE A 167 14.61 6.56 4.96
N ARG A 168 14.32 7.85 4.74
CA ARG A 168 14.86 8.95 5.53
C ARG A 168 13.79 9.44 6.49
N CYS A 169 14.18 9.65 7.73
CA CYS A 169 13.29 10.17 8.75
C CYS A 169 13.92 11.41 9.37
N ALA A 170 13.16 12.50 9.44
CA ALA A 170 13.49 13.68 10.22
C ALA A 170 12.52 13.74 11.40
N ILE A 171 13.05 13.80 12.62
CA ILE A 171 12.26 13.82 13.83
C ILE A 171 12.50 15.10 14.62
N THR A 172 11.44 15.61 15.23
CA THR A 172 11.50 16.72 16.19
C THR A 172 11.42 16.13 17.57
N ILE A 173 12.46 16.34 18.37
CA ILE A 173 12.49 15.95 19.78
C ILE A 173 12.14 17.15 20.67
N GLY A 174 11.52 16.89 21.82
CA GLY A 174 11.25 17.92 22.81
C GLY A 174 12.55 18.58 23.28
N ALA A 175 12.54 19.91 23.42
CA ALA A 175 13.65 20.63 24.05
C ALA A 175 13.26 21.01 25.47
N SER A 176 14.01 20.55 26.47
CA SER A 176 13.99 21.18 27.78
C SER A 176 14.84 22.44 27.70
N ARG A 177 14.29 23.60 28.10
CA ARG A 177 15.12 24.76 28.41
C ARG A 177 15.85 24.43 29.72
N SER A 178 17.16 24.21 29.65
CA SER A 178 18.02 24.18 30.83
C SER A 178 18.18 25.57 31.44
#